data_AF-A0A2R6F2K4-F1
#
_entry.id   AF-A0A2R6F2K4-F1
#
_cell.length_a   1.000
_cell.length_b   1.000
_cell.length_c   1.000
_cell.angle_alpha   90.00
_cell.angle_beta   90.00
_cell.angle_gamma   90.00
#
_symmetry.space_group_name_H-M   'P 1'
#
loop_
_entity.id
_entity.type
_entity.pdbx_description
1 polymer ?
#
loop_
_entity_poly.entity_id
_entity_poly.type
_entity_poly.pdbx_seq_one_letter_code
_entity_poly.pdbx_strand_id
1 'polypeptide(L)'
;MIAECLAVEFAVEGDDCPLAAATRAAGVRVDARPPQLRDDDNVLLQFTAPADGTLRKALEDDDRIRYLHVSRSEGGERETYRCLSKHPCVVHELISSGCIVESLRYEDG
;
A
#
# COMPACT_ATOMS: atom_id res chain seq x y z
N MET A 1 28.91 -6.24 -0.03
CA MET A 1 28.53 -4.90 -0.55
C MET A 1 28.43 -5.07 -2.06
N ILE A 2 27.24 -4.97 -2.64
CA ILE A 2 27.07 -5.11 -4.10
C ILE A 2 27.58 -3.81 -4.70
N ALA A 3 28.64 -3.89 -5.52
CA ALA A 3 29.38 -2.71 -5.98
C ALA A 3 28.61 -1.89 -7.05
N GLU A 4 27.69 -2.53 -7.75
CA GLU A 4 26.85 -1.94 -8.80
C GLU A 4 25.46 -2.57 -8.73
N CYS A 5 24.44 -1.77 -8.48
CA CYS A 5 23.03 -2.17 -8.53
C CYS A 5 22.33 -1.34 -9.59
N LEU A 6 21.57 -2.00 -10.48
CA LEU A 6 20.63 -1.31 -11.35
C LEU A 6 19.39 -0.96 -10.53
N ALA A 7 19.21 0.32 -10.22
CA ALA A 7 17.96 0.84 -9.66
C ALA A 7 17.03 1.24 -10.82
N VAL A 8 15.78 0.81 -10.76
CA VAL A 8 14.74 1.18 -11.73
C VAL A 8 13.53 1.73 -11.01
N GLU A 9 12.93 2.76 -11.58
CA GLU A 9 11.62 3.26 -11.20
C GLU A 9 10.66 2.95 -12.36
N PHE A 10 9.52 2.35 -12.04
CA PHE A 10 8.46 2.05 -12.99
C PHE A 10 7.11 2.27 -12.33
N ALA A 11 6.12 2.62 -13.14
CA ALA A 11 4.74 2.69 -12.72
C ALA A 11 4.03 1.38 -13.06
N VAL A 12 3.10 0.98 -12.21
CA VAL A 12 2.17 -0.11 -12.51
C VAL A 12 0.77 0.47 -12.56
N GLU A 13 0.03 0.12 -13.61
CA GLU A 13 -1.34 0.54 -13.84
C GLU A 13 -2.24 -0.70 -13.88
N GLY A 14 -3.50 -0.57 -13.42
CA GLY A 14 -4.47 -1.66 -13.47
C GLY A 14 -4.23 -2.79 -12.47
N ASP A 15 -3.47 -2.54 -11.40
CA ASP A 15 -3.27 -3.46 -10.28
C ASP A 15 -4.59 -3.74 -9.51
N ASP A 16 -5.54 -2.78 -9.56
CA ASP A 16 -6.89 -2.81 -8.96
C ASP A 16 -6.96 -3.37 -7.53
N CYS A 17 -5.83 -3.36 -6.83
CA CYS A 17 -5.74 -3.80 -5.46
C CYS A 17 -6.48 -2.82 -4.54
N PRO A 18 -6.90 -3.24 -3.33
CA PRO A 18 -7.70 -2.38 -2.46
C PRO A 18 -7.06 -1.03 -2.15
N LEU A 19 -5.72 -0.98 -2.02
CA LEU A 19 -5.00 0.27 -1.76
C LEU A 19 -4.99 1.18 -2.99
N ALA A 20 -4.71 0.64 -4.18
CA ALA A 20 -4.79 1.37 -5.44
C ALA A 20 -6.21 1.97 -5.63
N ALA A 21 -7.24 1.13 -5.54
CA ALA A 21 -8.63 1.57 -5.66
C ALA A 21 -8.99 2.68 -4.65
N ALA A 22 -8.53 2.57 -3.40
CA ALA A 22 -8.76 3.58 -2.38
C ALA A 22 -8.05 4.90 -2.69
N THR A 23 -6.82 4.88 -3.24
CA THR A 23 -6.12 6.10 -3.66
C THR A 23 -6.80 6.81 -4.83
N ARG A 24 -7.34 6.06 -5.79
CA ARG A 24 -8.16 6.60 -6.88
C ARG A 24 -9.45 7.26 -6.37
N ALA A 25 -10.12 6.61 -5.42
CA ALA A 25 -11.37 7.13 -4.84
C ALA A 25 -11.17 8.41 -4.02
N ALA A 26 -10.06 8.49 -3.28
CA ALA A 26 -9.75 9.62 -2.40
C ALA A 26 -8.95 10.74 -3.10
N GLY A 27 -8.32 10.46 -4.23
CA GLY A 27 -7.42 11.40 -4.91
C GLY A 27 -6.19 11.74 -4.07
N VAL A 28 -5.70 10.79 -3.28
CA VAL A 28 -4.56 10.99 -2.38
C VAL A 28 -3.39 10.11 -2.73
N ARG A 29 -2.20 10.67 -2.51
CA ARG A 29 -0.92 9.96 -2.61
C ARG A 29 -0.59 9.31 -1.29
N VAL A 30 -0.19 8.04 -1.32
CA VAL A 30 0.20 7.28 -0.12
C VAL A 30 1.59 6.70 -0.29
N ASP A 31 2.38 6.78 0.78
CA ASP A 31 3.70 6.17 0.83
C ASP A 31 3.57 4.83 1.58
N ALA A 32 3.92 3.73 0.94
CA ALA A 32 3.68 2.38 1.44
C ALA A 32 5.00 1.65 1.71
N ARG A 33 4.97 0.77 2.71
CA ARG A 33 6.00 -0.26 2.88
C ARG A 33 5.73 -1.43 1.93
N PRO A 34 6.77 -2.19 1.54
CA PRO A 34 6.58 -3.39 0.76
C PRO A 34 5.56 -4.34 1.42
N PRO A 35 4.53 -4.77 0.69
CA PRO A 35 3.49 -5.66 1.20
C PRO A 35 4.11 -6.98 1.68
N GLN A 36 3.60 -7.52 2.79
CA GLN A 36 4.10 -8.77 3.36
C GLN A 36 3.02 -9.85 3.27
N LEU A 37 3.23 -10.88 2.45
CA LEU A 37 2.34 -12.05 2.38
C LEU A 37 2.49 -12.87 3.66
N ARG A 38 1.36 -13.31 4.21
CA ARG A 38 1.29 -14.15 5.40
C ARG A 38 0.91 -15.58 5.00
N ASP A 39 1.11 -16.51 5.94
CA ASP A 39 0.73 -17.92 5.76
C ASP A 39 -0.79 -18.16 5.64
N ASP A 40 -1.60 -17.14 5.95
CA ASP A 40 -3.06 -17.16 5.84
C ASP A 40 -3.58 -16.53 4.53
N ASP A 41 -2.69 -16.40 3.54
CA ASP A 41 -2.89 -15.78 2.22
C ASP A 41 -3.31 -14.30 2.24
N ASN A 42 -3.36 -13.67 3.42
CA ASN A 42 -3.59 -12.23 3.50
C ASN A 42 -2.27 -11.46 3.40
N VAL A 43 -2.35 -10.26 2.82
CA VAL A 43 -1.23 -9.36 2.67
C VAL A 43 -1.31 -8.25 3.70
N LEU A 44 -0.29 -8.14 4.54
CA LEU A 44 -0.15 -7.03 5.46
C LEU A 44 0.27 -5.77 4.70
N LEU A 45 -0.60 -4.76 4.75
CA LEU A 45 -0.35 -3.43 4.23
C LEU A 45 0.00 -2.48 5.38
N GLN A 46 1.03 -1.66 5.16
CA GLN A 46 1.46 -0.61 6.07
C GLN A 46 1.81 0.62 5.23
N PHE A 47 1.14 1.73 5.48
CA PHE A 47 1.32 2.94 4.69
C PHE A 47 1.00 4.19 5.51
N THR A 48 1.46 5.33 5.01
CA THR A 48 1.19 6.64 5.58
C THR A 48 0.56 7.53 4.53
N ALA A 49 -0.53 8.20 4.89
CA ALA A 49 -1.27 9.10 4.02
C ALA A 49 -1.52 10.44 4.74
N PRO A 50 -1.84 11.52 4.00
CA PRO A 50 -2.49 12.68 4.60
C PRO A 50 -3.74 12.27 5.40
N ALA A 51 -4.06 13.00 6.47
CA ALA A 51 -5.29 12.78 7.21
C ALA A 51 -6.50 13.12 6.32
N ASP A 52 -7.13 12.09 5.77
CA ASP A 52 -8.26 12.21 4.85
C ASP A 52 -9.34 11.19 5.21
N GLY A 53 -10.57 11.68 5.39
CA GLY A 53 -11.71 10.84 5.72
C GLY A 53 -12.15 9.96 4.56
N THR A 54 -11.87 10.36 3.32
CA THR A 54 -12.29 9.63 2.12
C THR A 54 -11.48 8.35 1.94
N LEU A 55 -10.16 8.42 2.07
CA LEU A 55 -9.27 7.26 2.02
C LEU A 55 -9.66 6.24 3.10
N ARG A 56 -9.82 6.71 4.34
CA ARG A 56 -10.23 5.83 5.44
C ARG A 56 -11.55 5.15 5.14
N LYS A 57 -12.56 5.90 4.72
CA LYS A 57 -13.88 5.36 4.42
C LYS A 57 -13.83 4.35 3.26
N ALA A 58 -13.09 4.64 2.19
CA ALA A 58 -12.92 3.72 1.07
C ALA A 58 -12.32 2.38 1.51
N LEU A 59 -11.36 2.41 2.45
CA LEU A 59 -10.77 1.19 3.02
C LEU A 59 -11.69 0.46 4.01
N GLU A 60 -12.51 1.19 4.77
CA GLU A 60 -13.50 0.60 5.69
C GLU A 60 -14.65 -0.09 4.93
N ASP A 61 -15.05 0.48 3.78
CA ASP A 61 -16.14 -0.01 2.95
C ASP A 61 -15.69 -1.13 1.97
N ASP A 62 -14.38 -1.35 1.77
CA ASP A 62 -13.84 -2.40 0.89
C ASP A 62 -13.84 -3.76 1.59
N ASP A 63 -14.64 -4.70 1.07
CA ASP A 63 -14.78 -6.04 1.63
C ASP A 63 -13.53 -6.90 1.49
N ARG A 64 -12.56 -6.50 0.65
CA ARG A 64 -11.25 -7.14 0.51
C ARG A 64 -10.28 -6.74 1.62
N ILE A 65 -10.61 -5.73 2.42
CA ILE A 65 -9.81 -5.29 3.57
C ILE A 65 -10.30 -5.95 4.88
N ARG A 66 -9.35 -6.22 5.78
CA ARG A 66 -9.61 -6.70 7.15
C ARG A 66 -8.75 -5.96 8.16
N TYR A 67 -9.28 -5.85 9.38
CA TYR A 67 -8.57 -5.32 10.56
C TYR A 67 -7.91 -3.96 10.32
N LEU A 68 -8.66 -3.02 9.74
CA LEU A 68 -8.16 -1.66 9.53
C LEU A 68 -7.85 -1.00 10.87
N HIS A 69 -6.58 -0.63 11.05
CA HIS A 69 -6.10 0.15 12.16
C HIS A 69 -5.51 1.45 11.63
N VAL A 70 -5.89 2.57 12.26
CA VAL A 70 -5.42 3.91 11.93
C VAL A 70 -4.89 4.56 13.19
N SER A 71 -3.68 5.08 13.11
CA SER A 71 -3.09 5.93 14.15
C SER A 71 -2.67 7.27 13.54
N ARG A 72 -2.70 8.32 14.36
CA ARG A 72 -2.37 9.68 13.93
C ARG A 72 -1.08 10.12 14.60
N SER A 73 -0.15 10.65 13.82
CA SER A 73 1.12 11.17 14.35
C SER A 73 0.91 12.50 15.08
N GLU A 74 1.86 12.87 15.95
CA GLU A 74 1.89 14.22 16.54
C GLU A 74 1.91 15.28 15.43
N GLY A 75 1.04 16.29 15.54
CA GLY A 75 0.79 17.30 14.49
C GLY A 75 -0.43 17.01 13.60
N GLY A 76 -0.92 15.77 13.56
CA GLY A 76 -2.26 15.44 13.03
C GLY A 76 -2.46 15.49 11.51
N GLU A 77 -1.46 15.92 10.75
CA GLU A 77 -1.53 16.06 9.29
C GLU A 77 -1.42 14.73 8.53
N ARG A 78 -0.82 13.70 9.18
CA ARG A 78 -0.61 12.38 8.59
C ARG A 78 -1.14 11.27 9.49
N GLU A 79 -1.66 10.25 8.84
CA GLU A 79 -2.19 9.04 9.45
C GLU A 79 -1.39 7.84 8.97
N THR A 80 -1.10 6.94 9.90
CA THR A 80 -0.46 5.65 9.64
C THR A 80 -1.52 4.57 9.69
N TYR A 81 -1.55 3.78 8.62
CA TYR A 81 -2.54 2.74 8.40
C TYR A 81 -1.88 1.37 8.47
N ARG A 82 -2.60 0.42 9.03
CA ARG A 82 -2.26 -1.00 9.01
C ARG A 82 -3.51 -1.81 8.79
N CYS A 83 -3.51 -2.68 7.79
CA CYS A 83 -4.62 -3.57 7.49
C CYS A 83 -4.13 -4.85 6.81
N LEU A 84 -5.04 -5.80 6.66
CA LEU A 84 -4.83 -6.99 5.83
C LEU A 84 -5.66 -6.86 4.54
N SER A 85 -5.03 -7.07 3.39
CA SER A 85 -5.71 -7.29 2.12
C SER A 85 -5.89 -8.79 1.90
N LYS A 86 -7.08 -9.21 1.48
CA LYS A 86 -7.37 -10.59 1.06
C LYS A 86 -6.78 -10.95 -0.31
N HIS A 87 -6.31 -9.96 -1.05
CA HIS A 87 -5.75 -10.13 -2.38
C HIS A 87 -4.33 -9.54 -2.46
N PRO A 88 -3.35 -10.28 -3.00
CA PRO A 88 -2.04 -9.73 -3.30
C PRO A 88 -2.11 -8.74 -4.47
N CYS A 89 -1.29 -7.70 -4.41
CA CYS A 89 -1.04 -6.80 -5.53
C CYS A 89 0.12 -7.31 -6.39
N VAL A 90 0.26 -6.78 -7.60
CA VAL A 90 1.38 -7.02 -8.53
C VAL A 90 2.75 -6.79 -7.90
N VAL A 91 2.86 -5.89 -6.91
CA VAL A 91 4.11 -5.68 -6.16
C VAL A 91 4.55 -6.94 -5.45
N HIS A 92 3.62 -7.78 -5.01
CA HIS A 92 3.95 -9.08 -4.45
C HIS A 92 4.60 -10.01 -5.48
N GLU A 93 4.10 -10.05 -6.72
CA GLU A 93 4.69 -10.87 -7.79
C GLU A 93 6.11 -10.40 -8.13
N LEU A 94 6.33 -9.08 -8.12
CA LEU A 94 7.65 -8.47 -8.34
C LEU A 94 8.64 -8.83 -7.22
N ILE A 95 8.23 -8.71 -5.96
CA ILE A 95 9.05 -9.10 -4.82
C ILE A 95 9.36 -10.61 -4.87
N SER A 96 8.36 -11.44 -5.17
CA SER A 96 8.51 -12.89 -5.30
C SER A 96 9.43 -13.28 -6.46
N SER A 97 9.54 -12.44 -7.48
CA SER A 97 10.47 -12.62 -8.61
C SER A 97 11.90 -12.12 -8.30
N GLY A 98 12.14 -11.58 -7.11
CA GLY A 98 13.46 -11.13 -6.65
C GLY A 98 13.69 -9.62 -6.72
N CYS A 99 12.66 -8.81 -7.00
CA CYS A 99 12.79 -7.35 -6.92
C CYS A 99 12.95 -6.89 -5.47
N ILE A 100 13.98 -6.08 -5.22
CA ILE A 100 14.17 -5.40 -3.93
C ILE A 100 13.53 -4.03 -4.03
N VAL A 101 12.47 -3.81 -3.26
CA VAL A 101 11.71 -2.55 -3.27
C VAL A 101 12.33 -1.57 -2.28
N GLU A 102 12.91 -0.48 -2.77
CA GLU A 102 13.44 0.61 -1.94
C GLU A 102 12.34 1.57 -1.49
N SER A 103 11.39 1.87 -2.38
CA SER A 103 10.24 2.73 -2.09
C SER A 103 9.02 2.26 -2.87
N LEU A 104 7.83 2.50 -2.29
CA LEU A 104 6.56 2.16 -2.91
C LEU A 104 5.55 3.26 -2.62
N ARG A 105 4.77 3.58 -3.64
CA ARG A 105 3.80 4.66 -3.61
C ARG A 105 2.61 4.31 -4.47
N TYR A 106 1.42 4.69 -4.00
CA TYR A 106 0.19 4.61 -4.78
C TYR A 106 -0.35 6.01 -5.00
N GLU A 107 -0.83 6.27 -6.21
CA GLU A 107 -1.32 7.55 -6.67
C GLU A 107 -2.30 7.28 -7.82
N ASP A 108 -3.57 7.68 -7.65
CA ASP A 108 -4.64 7.53 -8.65
C ASP A 108 -4.99 6.09 -9.09
N GLY A 109 -4.58 5.11 -8.28
CA GLY A 109 -4.90 3.69 -8.45
C GLY A 109 -3.92 2.94 -9.31
#